data_AF-A0A5C7DR04-F1
#
_entry.id   AF-A0A5C7DR04-F1
#
_cell.length_a   1.000
_cell.length_b   1.000
_cell.length_c   1.000
_cell.angle_alpha   90.00
_cell.angle_beta   90.00
_cell.angle_gamma   90.00
#
_symmetry.space_group_name_H-M   'P 1'
#
loop_
_entity.id
_entity.type
_entity.pdbx_description
1 polymer ?
#
loop_
_entity_poly.entity_id
_entity_poly.type
_entity_poly.pdbx_seq_one_letter_code
_entity_poly.pdbx_strand_id
1 'polypeptide(L)'
;QKLNTFEEFYPAMDYLNKKITDMKNNLEFDKDYYLDLSTTIQPTKNEYQNFGIMQAMDIINAILYIKANLPFKIMSWDIKTILVGSSHGGYLANLCAKIAPWNIDYIVDNSSYVCFKKIWRVIGFGKEIDYIKYPCFATFHFFNNIKLCCFDKTHWTTNKQSPYYFSNARRMIRDILVEEHLKTQSFYPKPKYIFYHSKFDIEIAPFEDKEELFSILKKLSFDVDLIKIISEKDIDGKFIKNLEHGMGMSIKTLIKKHLNEILKEPLQDKSCKKEISYKCDDLTYTFKEEDDKILLDIQKTNNDNQ
;
A
#
# COMPACT_ATOMS: atom_id res chain seq x y z
N GLN A 1 14.60 26.27 18.96
CA GLN A 1 15.71 25.79 18.09
C GLN A 1 15.17 24.63 17.26
N LYS A 2 15.38 24.60 15.94
CA LYS A 2 14.98 23.45 15.12
C LYS A 2 16.12 22.42 15.19
N LEU A 3 15.89 21.28 15.82
CA LEU A 3 16.83 20.16 15.90
C LEU A 3 16.67 19.34 14.63
N ASN A 4 17.41 19.71 13.57
CA ASN A 4 17.18 19.17 12.22
C ASN A 4 18.12 18.01 11.88
N THR A 5 19.15 17.77 12.68
CA THR A 5 20.11 16.68 12.52
C THR A 5 20.02 15.73 13.71
N PHE A 6 20.42 14.47 13.51
CA PHE A 6 20.44 13.50 14.60
C PHE A 6 21.47 13.91 15.67
N GLU A 7 22.58 14.50 15.25
CA GLU A 7 23.67 14.98 16.10
C GLU A 7 23.24 16.13 17.01
N GLU A 8 22.35 17.01 16.56
CA GLU A 8 21.74 18.05 17.41
C GLU A 8 20.59 17.49 18.26
N PHE A 9 19.78 16.61 17.68
CA PHE A 9 18.58 16.08 18.31
C PHE A 9 18.90 15.15 19.48
N TYR A 10 19.82 14.22 19.30
CA TYR A 10 20.07 13.14 20.25
C TYR A 10 20.55 13.65 21.62
N PRO A 11 21.55 14.54 21.74
CA PRO A 11 22.02 15.02 23.04
C PRO A 11 20.93 15.75 23.83
N ALA A 12 20.11 16.56 23.15
CA ALA A 12 19.01 17.28 23.77
C ALA A 12 17.94 16.32 24.31
N MET A 13 17.60 15.28 23.53
CA MET A 13 16.61 14.29 23.94
C MET A 13 17.12 13.34 25.02
N ASP A 14 18.41 12.97 25.00
CA ASP A 14 19.02 12.16 26.06
C ASP A 14 19.01 12.89 27.40
N TYR A 15 19.35 14.18 27.41
CA TYR A 15 19.23 15.03 28.60
C TYR A 15 17.80 15.06 29.12
N LEU A 16 16.82 15.31 28.24
CA LEU A 16 15.41 15.38 28.62
C LEU A 16 14.89 14.02 29.14
N ASN A 17 15.28 12.92 28.49
CA ASN A 17 14.95 11.56 28.91
C ASN A 17 15.45 11.26 30.33
N LYS A 18 16.67 11.67 30.66
CA LYS A 18 17.24 11.55 32.03
C LYS A 18 16.49 12.41 33.03
N LYS A 19 16.14 13.65 32.66
CA LYS A 19 15.34 14.52 33.53
C LYS A 19 13.96 13.96 33.83
N ILE A 20 13.30 13.36 32.84
CA ILE A 20 12.01 12.68 33.07
C ILE A 20 12.20 11.49 34.04
N THR A 21 13.31 10.74 33.93
CA THR A 21 13.63 9.69 34.92
C THR A 21 13.75 10.27 36.34
N ASP A 22 14.49 11.35 36.51
CA ASP A 22 14.67 11.99 37.82
C ASP A 22 13.32 12.44 38.40
N MET A 23 12.48 13.08 37.59
CA MET A 23 11.15 13.54 38.01
C MET A 23 10.21 12.39 38.38
N LYS A 24 10.26 11.26 37.65
CA LYS A 24 9.53 10.04 38.02
C LYS A 24 10.01 9.47 39.35
N ASN A 25 11.32 9.45 39.59
CA ASN A 25 11.90 8.96 40.85
C ASN A 25 11.50 9.85 42.04
N ASN A 26 11.35 11.15 41.81
CA ASN A 26 10.90 12.13 42.80
C ASN A 26 9.38 12.18 42.98
N LEU A 27 8.61 11.34 42.27
CA LEU A 27 7.14 11.34 42.25
C LEU A 27 6.53 12.65 41.74
N GLU A 28 7.29 13.42 40.95
CA GLU A 28 6.79 14.61 40.25
C GLU A 28 6.01 14.24 38.98
N PHE A 29 6.36 13.10 38.38
CA PHE A 29 5.61 12.48 37.28
C PHE A 29 5.22 11.04 37.62
N ASP A 30 4.09 10.61 37.05
CA ASP A 30 3.65 9.23 37.12
C ASP A 30 4.68 8.28 36.48
N LYS A 31 4.79 7.06 37.02
CA LYS A 31 5.78 6.08 36.54
C LYS A 31 5.57 5.70 35.07
N ASP A 32 4.32 5.68 34.62
CA ASP A 32 3.89 5.38 33.26
C ASP A 32 3.84 6.60 32.33
N TYR A 33 4.20 7.80 32.83
CA TYR A 33 4.30 8.99 31.99
C TYR A 33 5.31 8.80 30.85
N TYR A 34 4.94 9.22 29.64
CA TYR A 34 5.87 9.35 28.52
C TYR A 34 5.73 10.73 27.90
N LEU A 35 6.84 11.27 27.41
CA LEU A 35 6.80 12.44 26.54
C LEU A 35 6.63 11.98 25.09
N ASP A 36 5.46 12.22 24.50
CA ASP A 36 5.24 12.00 23.08
C ASP A 36 5.81 13.17 22.26
N LEU A 37 6.72 12.88 21.32
CA LEU A 37 7.29 13.86 20.40
C LEU A 37 7.03 13.47 18.95
N SER A 38 6.52 14.41 18.16
CA SER A 38 6.41 14.20 16.72
C SER A 38 7.75 14.36 16.03
N THR A 39 8.11 13.42 15.16
CA THR A 39 9.25 13.52 14.26
C THR A 39 8.79 13.29 12.81
N THR A 40 9.40 13.99 11.86
CA THR A 40 9.08 13.81 10.44
C THR A 40 10.34 13.35 9.72
N ILE A 41 10.25 12.24 9.00
CA ILE A 41 11.34 11.71 8.20
C ILE A 41 11.64 12.70 7.07
N GLN A 42 12.91 13.05 6.93
CA GLN A 42 13.41 13.92 5.86
C GLN A 42 14.13 13.05 4.81
N PRO A 43 13.52 12.80 3.63
CA PRO A 43 14.19 12.05 2.56
C PRO A 43 15.40 12.82 2.02
N THR A 44 16.44 12.08 1.60
CA THR A 44 17.72 12.66 1.13
C THR A 44 17.57 13.50 -0.14
N LYS A 45 16.61 13.16 -0.99
CA LYS A 45 16.32 13.87 -2.25
C LYS A 45 15.12 14.82 -2.16
N ASN A 46 14.72 15.19 -0.94
CA ASN A 46 13.55 16.03 -0.70
C ASN A 46 12.24 15.46 -1.30
N GLU A 47 12.17 14.14 -1.45
CA GLU A 47 10.98 13.41 -1.91
C GLU A 47 9.82 13.56 -0.91
N TYR A 48 8.64 13.06 -1.29
CA TYR A 48 7.47 13.02 -0.42
C TYR A 48 6.67 11.74 -0.69
N GLN A 49 5.90 11.32 0.32
CA GLN A 49 4.99 10.19 0.22
C GLN A 49 3.66 10.64 -0.42
N ASN A 50 3.38 10.15 -1.64
CA ASN A 50 2.10 10.33 -2.34
C ASN A 50 1.10 9.19 -2.08
N PHE A 51 1.59 8.09 -1.51
CA PHE A 51 0.86 6.89 -1.13
C PHE A 51 0.15 6.19 -2.30
N GLY A 52 0.77 5.13 -2.83
CA GLY A 52 0.20 4.24 -3.84
C GLY A 52 0.47 4.64 -5.28
N ILE A 53 -0.13 5.73 -5.76
CA ILE A 53 -0.20 6.02 -7.21
C ILE A 53 1.19 6.14 -7.86
N MET A 54 2.06 7.01 -7.33
CA MET A 54 3.42 7.16 -7.87
C MET A 54 4.21 5.85 -7.79
N GLN A 55 4.12 5.12 -6.67
CA GLN A 55 4.84 3.86 -6.47
C GLN A 55 4.37 2.76 -7.45
N ALA A 56 3.07 2.67 -7.70
CA ALA A 56 2.51 1.71 -8.66
C ALA A 56 2.87 2.10 -10.10
N MET A 57 2.86 3.40 -10.43
CA MET A 57 3.35 3.88 -11.73
C MET A 57 4.84 3.57 -11.94
N ASP A 58 5.69 3.73 -10.92
CA ASP A 58 7.11 3.38 -10.99
C ASP A 58 7.29 1.88 -11.26
N ILE A 59 6.51 1.01 -10.59
CA ILE A 59 6.51 -0.43 -10.84
C ILE A 59 6.11 -0.74 -12.29
N ILE A 60 5.03 -0.13 -12.79
CA ILE A 60 4.57 -0.38 -14.17
C ILE A 60 5.60 0.13 -15.18
N ASN A 61 6.16 1.32 -14.98
CA ASN A 61 7.18 1.88 -15.86
C ASN A 61 8.44 1.01 -15.89
N ALA A 62 8.84 0.41 -14.76
CA ALA A 62 9.91 -0.56 -14.75
C ALA A 62 9.58 -1.82 -15.56
N ILE A 63 8.34 -2.32 -15.47
CA ILE A 63 7.86 -3.47 -16.27
C ILE A 63 7.91 -3.13 -17.76
N LEU A 64 7.39 -1.98 -18.16
CA LEU A 64 7.38 -1.52 -19.55
C LEU A 64 8.80 -1.33 -20.09
N TYR A 65 9.67 -0.68 -19.31
CA TYR A 65 11.08 -0.51 -19.67
C TYR A 65 11.78 -1.86 -19.90
N ILE A 66 11.59 -2.84 -19.01
CA ILE A 66 12.19 -4.17 -19.15
C ILE A 66 11.66 -4.88 -20.40
N LYS A 67 10.35 -4.79 -20.69
CA LYS A 67 9.76 -5.39 -21.90
C LYS A 67 10.31 -4.77 -23.18
N ALA A 68 10.52 -3.45 -23.20
CA ALA A 68 11.11 -2.75 -24.33
C ALA A 68 12.63 -2.98 -24.45
N ASN A 69 13.32 -3.22 -23.34
CA ASN A 69 14.79 -3.29 -23.26
C ASN A 69 15.25 -4.61 -22.63
N LEU A 70 14.76 -5.74 -23.13
CA LEU A 70 15.04 -7.05 -22.52
C LEU A 70 16.55 -7.32 -22.44
N PRO A 71 17.11 -7.53 -21.23
CA PRO A 71 18.54 -7.78 -21.06
C PRO A 71 18.94 -9.23 -21.39
N PHE A 72 18.00 -10.05 -21.86
CA PHE A 72 18.19 -11.46 -22.18
C PHE A 72 17.36 -11.86 -23.40
N LYS A 73 17.79 -12.93 -24.09
CA LYS A 73 17.02 -13.53 -25.18
C LYS A 73 15.83 -14.30 -24.61
N ILE A 74 14.65 -14.06 -25.15
CA ILE A 74 13.43 -14.82 -24.86
C ILE A 74 13.16 -15.83 -25.97
N MET A 75 12.67 -17.02 -25.58
CA MET A 75 12.31 -18.09 -26.53
C MET A 75 10.92 -17.90 -27.15
N SER A 76 10.06 -17.10 -26.51
CA SER A 76 8.74 -16.69 -27.00
C SER A 76 8.64 -15.17 -26.97
N TRP A 77 7.84 -14.57 -27.85
CA TRP A 77 7.69 -13.12 -27.98
C TRP A 77 7.07 -12.43 -26.77
N ASP A 78 6.40 -13.17 -25.89
CA ASP A 78 5.73 -12.62 -24.70
C ASP A 78 6.20 -13.28 -23.40
N ILE A 79 6.29 -12.46 -22.34
CA ILE A 79 6.68 -12.85 -20.99
C ILE A 79 5.50 -12.60 -20.04
N LYS A 80 5.21 -13.61 -19.20
CA LYS A 80 4.22 -13.49 -18.12
C LYS A 80 4.71 -12.52 -17.04
N THR A 81 3.90 -11.51 -16.74
CA THR A 81 4.15 -10.52 -15.69
C THR A 81 3.41 -10.93 -14.43
N ILE A 82 4.18 -11.35 -13.42
CA ILE A 82 3.68 -11.86 -12.14
C ILE A 82 4.13 -10.88 -11.05
N LEU A 83 3.19 -10.28 -10.33
CA LEU A 83 3.48 -9.43 -9.18
C LEU A 83 3.24 -10.21 -7.89
N VAL A 84 4.24 -10.21 -7.01
CA VAL A 84 4.18 -10.89 -5.71
C VAL A 84 4.50 -9.88 -4.62
N GLY A 85 3.64 -9.79 -3.62
CA GLY A 85 3.81 -8.82 -2.54
C GLY A 85 3.12 -9.21 -1.25
N SER A 86 3.58 -8.64 -0.15
CA SER A 86 2.91 -8.74 1.15
C SER A 86 2.62 -7.36 1.71
N SER A 87 1.51 -7.22 2.44
CA SER A 87 1.10 -5.96 3.06
C SER A 87 1.04 -4.84 2.01
N HIS A 88 1.77 -3.74 2.23
CA HIS A 88 1.92 -2.64 1.27
C HIS A 88 2.36 -3.11 -0.13
N GLY A 89 3.26 -4.10 -0.22
CA GLY A 89 3.71 -4.62 -1.52
C GLY A 89 2.61 -5.37 -2.28
N GLY A 90 1.74 -6.10 -1.57
CA GLY A 90 0.57 -6.73 -2.17
C GLY A 90 -0.48 -5.69 -2.59
N TYR A 91 -0.61 -4.62 -1.81
CA TYR A 91 -1.46 -3.46 -2.17
C TYR A 91 -0.98 -2.81 -3.47
N LEU A 92 0.32 -2.54 -3.60
CA LEU A 92 0.90 -2.00 -4.82
C LEU A 92 0.71 -2.93 -6.03
N ALA A 93 0.84 -4.25 -5.84
CA ALA A 93 0.57 -5.22 -6.90
C ALA A 93 -0.89 -5.12 -7.42
N ASN A 94 -1.86 -5.09 -6.50
CA ASN A 94 -3.27 -4.88 -6.84
C ASN A 94 -3.51 -3.52 -7.51
N LEU A 95 -2.84 -2.46 -7.04
CA LEU A 95 -2.96 -1.13 -7.63
C LEU A 95 -2.37 -1.08 -9.05
N CYS A 96 -1.28 -1.81 -9.32
CA CYS A 96 -0.72 -1.94 -10.67
C CYS A 96 -1.72 -2.59 -11.63
N ALA A 97 -2.40 -3.66 -11.21
CA ALA A 97 -3.46 -4.28 -12.01
C ALA A 97 -4.67 -3.37 -12.23
N LYS A 98 -4.99 -2.49 -11.28
CA LYS A 98 -6.02 -1.46 -11.46
C LYS A 98 -5.58 -0.41 -12.50
N ILE A 99 -4.34 0.05 -12.44
CA ILE A 99 -3.82 1.10 -13.32
C ILE A 99 -3.60 0.62 -14.76
N ALA A 100 -3.04 -0.57 -14.93
CA ALA A 100 -2.69 -1.13 -16.24
C ALA A 100 -2.99 -2.64 -16.27
N PRO A 101 -4.28 -3.04 -16.24
CA PRO A 101 -4.68 -4.46 -16.17
C PRO A 101 -4.07 -5.31 -17.29
N TRP A 102 -3.92 -4.73 -18.48
CA TRP A 102 -3.31 -5.37 -19.65
C TRP A 102 -1.82 -5.70 -19.51
N ASN A 103 -1.14 -5.17 -18.49
CA ASN A 103 0.27 -5.46 -18.25
C ASN A 103 0.50 -6.60 -17.27
N ILE A 104 -0.50 -6.99 -16.48
CA ILE A 104 -0.36 -7.89 -15.34
C ILE A 104 -1.13 -9.18 -15.61
N ASP A 105 -0.46 -10.33 -15.51
CA ASP A 105 -1.11 -11.64 -15.67
C ASP A 105 -1.55 -12.21 -14.32
N TYR A 106 -0.71 -12.05 -13.29
CA TYR A 106 -0.93 -12.63 -11.97
C TYR A 106 -0.58 -11.67 -10.85
N ILE A 107 -1.37 -11.76 -9.78
CA ILE A 107 -1.07 -11.19 -8.48
C ILE A 107 -1.08 -12.30 -7.43
N VAL A 108 0.05 -12.46 -6.73
CA VAL A 108 0.15 -13.28 -5.53
C VAL A 108 0.32 -12.33 -4.34
N ASP A 109 -0.74 -12.21 -3.55
CA ASP A 109 -0.85 -11.21 -2.51
C ASP A 109 -1.02 -11.87 -1.14
N ASN A 110 -0.19 -11.44 -0.19
CA ASN A 110 -0.23 -11.84 1.19
C ASN A 110 -0.58 -10.66 2.11
N SER A 111 -1.78 -10.68 2.68
CA SER A 111 -2.22 -9.72 3.71
C SER A 111 -2.20 -8.26 3.26
N SER A 112 -2.43 -7.95 1.98
CA SER A 112 -2.61 -6.54 1.60
C SER A 112 -3.95 -5.99 2.09
N TYR A 113 -3.92 -4.74 2.53
CA TYR A 113 -5.13 -3.95 2.69
C TYR A 113 -5.67 -3.55 1.30
N VAL A 114 -7.00 -3.48 1.19
CA VAL A 114 -7.70 -3.22 -0.08
C VAL A 114 -8.49 -1.91 -0.05
N CYS A 115 -8.63 -1.30 1.13
CA CYS A 115 -9.17 0.05 1.27
C CYS A 115 -8.59 0.77 2.49
N PHE A 116 -8.72 2.09 2.54
CA PHE A 116 -8.16 2.95 3.59
C PHE A 116 -9.06 3.16 4.83
N LYS A 117 -10.09 2.34 5.04
CA LYS A 117 -11.03 2.52 6.18
C LYS A 117 -10.30 2.60 7.54
N LYS A 118 -9.36 1.69 7.80
CA LYS A 118 -8.60 1.63 9.08
C LYS A 118 -7.17 2.15 8.99
N ILE A 119 -6.51 2.01 7.84
CA ILE A 119 -5.08 2.28 7.70
C ILE A 119 -4.78 3.69 7.17
N TRP A 120 -5.78 4.58 7.04
CA TRP A 120 -5.60 5.94 6.49
C TRP A 120 -4.47 6.76 7.12
N ARG A 121 -4.08 6.49 8.38
CA ARG A 121 -2.99 7.18 9.07
C ARG A 121 -1.65 7.12 8.32
N VAL A 122 -1.41 6.08 7.52
CA VAL A 122 -0.16 5.94 6.76
C VAL A 122 -0.11 6.77 5.48
N ILE A 123 -1.21 7.46 5.12
CA ILE A 123 -1.25 8.35 3.95
C ILE A 123 -0.41 9.62 4.17
N GLY A 124 -0.14 9.95 5.44
CA GLY A 124 0.83 10.97 5.85
C GLY A 124 0.24 12.21 6.54
N PHE A 125 -1.08 12.44 6.42
CA PHE A 125 -1.75 13.59 7.04
C PHE A 125 -2.21 13.34 8.50
N GLY A 126 -1.90 12.17 9.08
CA GLY A 126 -2.28 11.84 10.46
C GLY A 126 -1.75 12.82 11.50
N LYS A 127 -0.57 13.43 11.23
CA LYS A 127 0.05 14.44 12.09
C LYS A 127 -0.84 15.66 12.32
N GLU A 128 -1.56 16.10 11.29
CA GLU A 128 -2.43 17.27 11.36
C GLU A 128 -3.67 17.02 12.24
N ILE A 129 -4.10 15.77 12.34
CA ILE A 129 -5.29 15.37 13.11
C ILE A 129 -4.91 15.20 14.57
N ASP A 130 -3.96 14.30 14.83
CA ASP A 130 -3.44 14.03 16.17
C ASP A 130 -2.14 13.24 16.01
N TYR A 131 -1.01 13.90 16.33
CA TYR A 131 0.31 13.30 16.14
C TYR A 131 0.62 12.18 17.15
N ILE A 132 -0.13 12.07 18.24
CA ILE A 132 0.05 11.02 19.26
C ILE A 132 -0.75 9.78 18.87
N LYS A 133 -1.98 10.00 18.41
CA LYS A 133 -2.94 8.93 18.08
C LYS A 133 -2.72 8.33 16.70
N TYR A 134 -2.25 9.13 15.73
CA TYR A 134 -2.15 8.71 14.32
C TYR A 134 -0.74 8.78 13.71
N PRO A 135 0.33 8.32 14.39
CA PRO A 135 1.64 8.23 13.76
C PRO A 135 1.66 7.17 12.64
N CYS A 136 2.59 7.33 11.69
CA CYS A 136 2.91 6.25 10.75
C CYS A 136 3.46 5.04 11.52
N PHE A 137 4.35 5.30 12.48
CA PHE A 137 4.78 4.35 13.50
C PHE A 137 5.28 5.11 14.74
N ALA A 138 5.35 4.44 15.88
CA ALA A 138 5.94 4.99 17.09
C ALA A 138 7.06 4.09 17.61
N THR A 139 8.06 4.68 18.28
CA THR A 139 9.18 3.93 18.84
C THR A 139 9.73 4.55 20.12
N PHE A 140 10.16 3.68 21.03
CA PHE A 140 10.93 4.00 22.24
C PHE A 140 12.41 3.58 22.10
N HIS A 141 12.83 3.14 20.91
CA HIS A 141 14.13 2.48 20.73
C HIS A 141 15.33 3.36 21.14
N PHE A 142 15.17 4.68 21.09
CA PHE A 142 16.23 5.64 21.42
C PHE A 142 16.18 6.12 22.88
N PHE A 143 14.99 6.14 23.51
CA PHE A 143 14.76 6.78 24.81
C PHE A 143 13.64 6.04 25.56
N ASN A 144 13.88 5.71 26.82
CA ASN A 144 12.92 4.95 27.62
C ASN A 144 11.71 5.78 28.10
N ASN A 145 11.84 7.11 28.17
CA ASN A 145 10.77 8.01 28.62
C ASN A 145 10.20 8.91 27.52
N ILE A 146 10.72 8.80 26.30
CA ILE A 146 10.29 9.62 25.17
C ILE A 146 9.79 8.71 24.06
N LYS A 147 8.52 8.86 23.71
CA LYS A 147 7.91 8.17 22.58
C LYS A 147 8.06 9.03 21.33
N LEU A 148 8.78 8.54 20.34
CA LEU A 148 8.86 9.21 19.05
C LEU A 148 7.70 8.77 18.17
N CYS A 149 6.80 9.69 17.85
CA CYS A 149 5.70 9.53 16.92
C CYS A 149 6.18 9.98 15.53
N CYS A 150 6.45 9.01 14.65
CA CYS A 150 7.12 9.25 13.38
C CYS A 150 6.13 9.41 12.22
N PHE A 151 6.45 10.35 11.33
CA PHE A 151 5.63 10.71 10.17
C PHE A 151 6.46 10.80 8.90
N ASP A 152 5.82 10.48 7.78
CA ASP A 152 6.40 10.72 6.46
C ASP A 152 6.22 12.19 6.06
N LYS A 153 7.15 12.70 5.25
CA LYS A 153 6.93 13.96 4.54
C LYS A 153 5.85 13.74 3.48
N THR A 154 4.75 14.49 3.54
CA THR A 154 3.66 14.43 2.55
C THR A 154 3.17 15.82 2.18
N HIS A 155 2.49 15.91 1.03
CA HIS A 155 1.69 17.09 0.67
C HIS A 155 0.23 16.96 1.07
N TRP A 156 -0.25 15.75 1.39
CA TRP A 156 -1.64 15.53 1.76
C TRP A 156 -2.01 16.28 3.03
N THR A 157 -3.18 16.91 3.01
CA THR A 157 -3.71 17.69 4.14
C THR A 157 -5.21 17.48 4.30
N THR A 158 -5.70 17.72 5.52
CA THR A 158 -7.12 17.73 5.88
C THR A 158 -7.83 19.04 5.49
N ASN A 159 -7.07 20.09 5.15
CA ASN A 159 -7.59 21.39 4.77
C ASN A 159 -8.29 21.34 3.40
N LYS A 160 -9.62 21.49 3.38
CA LYS A 160 -10.47 21.47 2.18
C LYS A 160 -10.19 22.58 1.16
N GLN A 161 -9.63 23.71 1.60
CA GLN A 161 -9.28 24.82 0.73
C GLN A 161 -7.92 24.62 0.05
N SER A 162 -7.12 23.65 0.50
CA SER A 162 -5.81 23.34 -0.09
C SER A 162 -5.96 22.58 -1.42
N PRO A 163 -5.13 22.87 -2.44
CA PRO A 163 -5.04 22.02 -3.62
C PRO A 163 -4.63 20.59 -3.28
N TYR A 164 -4.00 20.36 -2.11
CA TYR A 164 -3.58 19.05 -1.62
C TYR A 164 -4.53 18.42 -0.60
N TYR A 165 -5.79 18.87 -0.51
CA TYR A 165 -6.79 18.24 0.34
C TYR A 165 -6.93 16.74 0.02
N PHE A 166 -6.79 15.83 0.99
CA PHE A 166 -7.01 14.41 0.72
C PHE A 166 -8.51 14.09 0.62
N SER A 167 -9.09 14.40 -0.54
CA SER A 167 -10.52 14.25 -0.82
C SER A 167 -10.95 12.79 -0.97
N ASN A 168 -12.26 12.57 -0.97
CA ASN A 168 -12.83 11.25 -1.21
C ASN A 168 -12.41 10.69 -2.58
N ALA A 169 -12.38 11.52 -3.63
CA ALA A 169 -11.85 11.14 -4.94
C ALA A 169 -10.40 10.59 -4.88
N ARG A 170 -9.53 11.26 -4.11
CA ARG A 170 -8.12 10.86 -3.90
C ARG A 170 -7.98 9.57 -3.10
N ARG A 171 -8.93 9.27 -2.21
CA ARG A 171 -9.04 7.97 -1.54
C ARG A 171 -9.51 6.88 -2.50
N MET A 172 -10.60 7.10 -3.24
CA MET A 172 -11.23 6.11 -4.12
C MET A 172 -10.29 5.59 -5.21
N ILE A 173 -9.44 6.45 -5.78
CA ILE A 173 -8.46 6.00 -6.78
C ILE A 173 -7.39 5.08 -6.17
N ARG A 174 -7.07 5.25 -4.88
CA ARG A 174 -6.11 4.41 -4.15
C ARG A 174 -6.76 3.14 -3.59
N ASP A 175 -8.03 3.16 -3.25
CA ASP A 175 -8.75 1.96 -2.80
C ASP A 175 -8.86 0.92 -3.92
N ILE A 176 -8.55 -0.34 -3.63
CA ILE A 176 -8.75 -1.48 -4.53
C ILE A 176 -10.22 -1.91 -4.51
N LEU A 177 -10.81 -1.93 -3.31
CA LEU A 177 -12.20 -2.29 -3.07
C LEU A 177 -13.13 -1.12 -3.40
N VAL A 178 -13.32 -0.88 -4.69
CA VAL A 178 -14.34 0.05 -5.22
C VAL A 178 -15.07 -0.68 -6.34
N GLU A 179 -16.33 -1.08 -6.09
CA GLU A 179 -17.08 -1.96 -7.01
C GLU A 179 -17.16 -1.40 -8.44
N GLU A 180 -17.46 -0.11 -8.61
CA GLU A 180 -17.53 0.53 -9.93
C GLU A 180 -16.18 0.55 -10.66
N HIS A 181 -15.07 0.65 -9.92
CA HIS A 181 -13.74 0.55 -10.51
C HIS A 181 -13.44 -0.88 -10.93
N LEU A 182 -13.82 -1.88 -10.12
CA LEU A 182 -13.64 -3.29 -10.47
C LEU A 182 -14.50 -3.68 -11.68
N LYS A 183 -15.73 -3.17 -11.79
CA LYS A 183 -16.58 -3.29 -12.99
C LYS A 183 -15.88 -2.72 -14.21
N THR A 184 -15.34 -1.51 -14.10
CA THR A 184 -14.57 -0.87 -15.19
C THR A 184 -13.36 -1.73 -15.59
N GLN A 185 -12.59 -2.21 -14.62
CA GLN A 185 -11.43 -3.08 -14.84
C GLN A 185 -11.82 -4.40 -15.52
N SER A 186 -13.03 -4.93 -15.25
CA SER A 186 -13.49 -6.21 -15.80
C SER A 186 -13.67 -6.24 -17.32
N PHE A 187 -13.71 -5.07 -17.98
CA PHE A 187 -13.74 -4.95 -19.43
C PHE A 187 -12.35 -5.05 -20.10
N TYR A 188 -11.29 -5.19 -19.30
CA TYR A 188 -9.90 -5.31 -19.74
C TYR A 188 -9.40 -6.75 -19.50
N PRO A 189 -8.19 -7.11 -19.98
CA PRO A 189 -7.55 -8.37 -19.61
C PRO A 189 -7.55 -8.54 -18.09
N LYS A 190 -8.13 -9.63 -17.62
CA LYS A 190 -8.37 -9.91 -16.21
C LYS A 190 -7.16 -10.63 -15.62
N PRO A 191 -6.32 -9.99 -14.79
CA PRO A 191 -5.29 -10.71 -14.06
C PRO A 191 -5.92 -11.78 -13.17
N LYS A 192 -5.15 -12.82 -12.92
CA LYS A 192 -5.49 -13.88 -11.98
C LYS A 192 -4.95 -13.56 -10.60
N TYR A 193 -5.67 -13.93 -9.55
CA TYR A 193 -5.37 -13.53 -8.18
C TYR A 193 -5.21 -14.75 -7.27
N ILE A 194 -4.17 -14.74 -6.45
CA ILE A 194 -3.98 -15.69 -5.35
C ILE A 194 -3.81 -14.89 -4.06
N PHE A 195 -4.82 -14.91 -3.21
CA PHE A 195 -4.83 -14.18 -1.95
C PHE A 195 -4.56 -15.11 -0.77
N TYR A 196 -3.61 -14.73 0.08
CA TYR A 196 -3.40 -15.31 1.40
C TYR A 196 -3.80 -14.28 2.44
N HIS A 197 -4.75 -14.64 3.31
CA HIS A 197 -5.24 -13.70 4.32
C HIS A 197 -5.62 -14.40 5.62
N SER A 198 -5.17 -13.82 6.74
CA SER A 198 -5.53 -14.28 8.06
C SER A 198 -6.82 -13.61 8.52
N LYS A 199 -7.74 -14.39 9.11
CA LYS A 199 -8.93 -13.86 9.78
C LYS A 199 -8.59 -12.97 10.99
N PHE A 200 -7.38 -13.12 11.54
CA PHE A 200 -6.94 -12.39 12.74
C PHE A 200 -6.22 -11.06 12.41
N ASP A 201 -6.08 -10.72 11.13
CA ASP A 201 -5.59 -9.42 10.70
C ASP A 201 -6.70 -8.36 10.80
N ILE A 202 -6.94 -7.85 12.00
CA ILE A 202 -8.06 -6.94 12.28
C ILE A 202 -7.68 -5.46 12.25
N GLU A 203 -6.40 -5.15 12.47
CA GLU A 203 -5.91 -3.77 12.63
C GLU A 203 -5.40 -3.16 11.32
N ILE A 204 -4.69 -3.94 10.50
CA ILE A 204 -3.97 -3.42 9.33
C ILE A 204 -4.75 -3.68 8.06
N ALA A 205 -5.11 -4.94 7.81
CA ALA A 205 -5.87 -5.35 6.63
C ALA A 205 -7.01 -6.29 7.05
N PRO A 206 -8.16 -5.74 7.48
CA PRO A 206 -9.34 -6.52 7.87
C PRO A 206 -9.68 -7.61 6.87
N PHE A 207 -9.84 -8.83 7.36
CA PHE A 207 -10.17 -9.99 6.53
C PHE A 207 -11.49 -9.80 5.76
N GLU A 208 -12.47 -9.14 6.38
CA GLU A 208 -13.79 -8.90 5.80
C GLU A 208 -13.70 -8.05 4.52
N ASP A 209 -12.81 -7.05 4.49
CA ASP A 209 -12.58 -6.23 3.29
C ASP A 209 -11.98 -7.08 2.16
N LYS A 210 -11.08 -8.04 2.48
CA LYS A 210 -10.53 -8.97 1.48
C LYS A 210 -11.59 -9.95 0.97
N GLU A 211 -12.46 -10.45 1.84
CA GLU A 211 -13.57 -11.34 1.48
C GLU A 211 -14.61 -10.64 0.59
N GLU A 212 -14.87 -9.35 0.84
CA GLU A 212 -15.69 -8.50 -0.02
C GLU A 212 -15.06 -8.36 -1.41
N LEU A 213 -13.75 -8.02 -1.48
CA LEU A 213 -13.02 -7.93 -2.75
C LEU A 213 -13.09 -9.25 -3.53
N PHE A 214 -12.83 -10.38 -2.86
CA PHE A 214 -12.93 -11.71 -3.46
C PHE A 214 -14.31 -11.96 -4.07
N SER A 215 -15.37 -11.64 -3.33
CA SER A 215 -16.75 -11.86 -3.77
C SER A 215 -17.10 -11.03 -5.01
N ILE A 216 -16.68 -9.77 -5.06
CA ILE A 216 -16.89 -8.88 -6.21
C ILE A 216 -16.08 -9.39 -7.42
N LEU A 217 -14.81 -9.75 -7.24
CA LEU A 217 -13.96 -10.29 -8.31
C LEU A 217 -14.56 -11.57 -8.91
N LYS A 218 -15.02 -12.53 -8.09
CA LYS A 218 -15.71 -13.74 -8.58
C LYS A 218 -16.97 -13.39 -9.36
N LYS A 219 -17.79 -12.46 -8.86
CA LYS A 219 -19.02 -12.01 -9.55
C LYS A 219 -18.71 -11.39 -10.91
N LEU A 220 -17.58 -10.69 -11.05
CA LEU A 220 -17.10 -10.11 -12.30
C LEU A 220 -16.30 -11.09 -13.18
N SER A 221 -16.33 -12.39 -12.83
CA SER A 221 -15.67 -13.47 -13.56
C SER A 221 -14.14 -13.31 -13.68
N PHE A 222 -13.51 -12.77 -12.64
CA PHE A 222 -12.06 -12.90 -12.47
C PHE A 222 -11.73 -14.29 -11.94
N ASP A 223 -10.56 -14.80 -12.34
CA ASP A 223 -9.98 -16.00 -11.73
C ASP A 223 -9.27 -15.59 -10.44
N VAL A 224 -9.83 -15.99 -9.31
CA VAL A 224 -9.32 -15.61 -7.99
C VAL A 224 -9.48 -16.76 -7.01
N ASP A 225 -8.39 -17.04 -6.31
CA ASP A 225 -8.29 -17.94 -5.17
C ASP A 225 -8.07 -17.14 -3.89
N LEU A 226 -8.82 -17.47 -2.84
CA LEU A 226 -8.63 -16.92 -1.50
C LEU A 226 -8.32 -18.05 -0.51
N ILE A 227 -7.04 -18.15 -0.14
CA ILE A 227 -6.56 -19.03 0.91
C ILE A 227 -6.76 -18.32 2.25
N LYS A 228 -7.77 -18.79 3.00
CA LYS A 228 -8.16 -18.26 4.30
C LYS A 228 -7.37 -18.98 5.40
N ILE A 229 -6.74 -18.21 6.27
CA ILE A 229 -6.07 -18.72 7.48
C ILE A 229 -6.98 -18.36 8.65
N ILE A 230 -7.66 -19.35 9.22
CA ILE A 230 -8.79 -19.14 10.15
C ILE A 230 -8.54 -19.72 11.54
N SER A 231 -7.52 -20.56 11.71
CA SER A 231 -7.18 -21.15 13.01
C SER A 231 -5.73 -21.61 13.08
N GLU A 232 -5.26 -21.94 14.29
CA GLU A 232 -3.91 -22.49 14.52
C GLU A 232 -3.63 -23.78 13.74
N LYS A 233 -4.67 -24.53 13.32
CA LYS A 233 -4.50 -25.73 12.48
C LYS A 233 -3.95 -25.42 11.10
N ASP A 234 -4.07 -24.18 10.64
CA ASP A 234 -3.54 -23.71 9.35
C ASP A 234 -2.04 -23.36 9.44
N ILE A 235 -1.45 -23.34 10.65
CA ILE A 235 -0.02 -23.11 10.87
C ILE A 235 0.75 -24.42 10.62
N ASP A 236 1.67 -24.37 9.66
CA ASP A 236 2.58 -25.49 9.36
C ASP A 236 4.01 -25.27 9.90
N GLY A 237 4.25 -24.12 10.54
CA GLY A 237 5.54 -23.74 11.14
C GLY A 237 6.65 -23.45 10.13
N LYS A 238 6.37 -23.53 8.83
CA LYS A 238 7.36 -23.37 7.75
C LYS A 238 6.93 -22.28 6.76
N PHE A 239 5.80 -22.51 6.09
CA PHE A 239 5.20 -21.57 5.16
C PHE A 239 4.32 -20.56 5.90
N ILE A 240 3.36 -21.05 6.69
CA ILE A 240 2.49 -20.26 7.58
C ILE A 240 3.00 -20.47 9.00
N LYS A 241 3.48 -19.40 9.64
CA LYS A 241 4.17 -19.49 10.93
C LYS A 241 3.34 -18.97 12.11
N ASN A 242 2.43 -18.05 11.84
CA ASN A 242 1.53 -17.48 12.84
C ASN A 242 0.23 -17.00 12.16
N LEU A 243 -0.70 -16.50 12.96
CA LEU A 243 -2.00 -15.96 12.50
C LEU A 243 -1.98 -14.44 12.36
N GLU A 244 -0.85 -13.80 12.63
CA GLU A 244 -0.76 -12.33 12.60
C GLU A 244 -0.71 -11.81 11.15
N HIS A 245 -0.72 -10.49 11.00
CA HIS A 245 -0.54 -9.83 9.70
C HIS A 245 0.71 -10.36 8.97
N GLY A 246 0.52 -10.83 7.73
CA GLY A 246 1.59 -11.43 6.91
C GLY A 246 1.92 -12.90 7.23
N MET A 247 1.37 -13.46 8.31
CA MET A 247 1.45 -14.87 8.72
C MET A 247 2.88 -15.44 8.85
N GLY A 248 3.87 -14.56 9.03
CA GLY A 248 5.30 -14.91 9.05
C GLY A 248 5.82 -15.53 7.74
N MET A 249 5.07 -15.40 6.64
CA MET A 249 5.41 -16.00 5.34
C MET A 249 6.57 -15.26 4.69
N SER A 250 7.49 -16.00 4.04
CA SER A 250 8.53 -15.38 3.23
C SER A 250 8.04 -15.17 1.79
N ILE A 251 8.36 -14.02 1.20
CA ILE A 251 8.13 -13.77 -0.23
C ILE A 251 8.83 -14.84 -1.08
N LYS A 252 10.03 -15.28 -0.69
CA LYS A 252 10.77 -16.34 -1.40
C LYS A 252 10.00 -17.65 -1.43
N THR A 253 9.38 -18.04 -0.32
CA THR A 253 8.59 -19.28 -0.27
C THR A 253 7.26 -19.14 -0.99
N LEU A 254 6.66 -17.94 -0.97
CA LEU A 254 5.42 -17.63 -1.70
C LEU A 254 5.63 -17.74 -3.21
N ILE A 255 6.72 -17.18 -3.73
CA ILE A 255 7.12 -17.32 -5.14
C ILE A 255 7.35 -18.80 -5.47
N LYS A 256 8.16 -19.52 -4.69
CA LYS A 256 8.45 -20.94 -4.94
C LYS A 256 7.21 -21.82 -4.99
N LYS A 257 6.18 -21.49 -4.19
CA LYS A 257 4.93 -22.27 -4.12
C LYS A 257 4.11 -22.17 -5.41
N HIS A 258 4.05 -20.98 -6.03
CA HIS A 258 3.10 -20.71 -7.11
C HIS A 258 3.75 -20.59 -8.49
N LEU A 259 5.02 -20.17 -8.56
CA LEU A 259 5.66 -19.80 -9.83
C LEU A 259 5.59 -20.92 -10.87
N ASN A 260 5.89 -22.17 -10.50
CA ASN A 260 5.91 -23.27 -11.45
C ASN A 260 4.54 -23.55 -12.07
N GLU A 261 3.46 -23.51 -11.29
CA GLU A 261 2.12 -23.74 -11.82
C GLU A 261 1.67 -22.56 -12.69
N ILE A 262 1.93 -21.33 -12.24
CA ILE A 262 1.63 -20.12 -13.01
C ILE A 262 2.33 -20.15 -14.38
N LEU A 263 3.58 -20.60 -14.45
CA LEU A 263 4.34 -20.65 -15.71
C LEU A 263 3.85 -21.73 -16.69
N LYS A 264 3.12 -22.75 -16.24
CA LYS A 264 2.55 -23.78 -17.13
C LYS A 264 1.31 -23.28 -17.88
N GLU A 265 0.63 -22.28 -17.34
CA GLU A 265 -0.58 -21.76 -17.95
C GLU A 265 -0.27 -20.97 -19.23
N PRO A 266 -1.17 -20.97 -20.23
CA PRO A 266 -0.99 -20.18 -21.44
C PRO A 266 -0.92 -18.68 -21.11
N LEU A 267 -0.35 -17.91 -22.05
CA LEU A 267 -0.39 -16.45 -21.97
C LEU A 267 -1.81 -15.96 -22.18
N GLN A 268 -2.18 -14.91 -21.47
CA GLN A 268 -3.46 -14.24 -21.64
C GLN A 268 -3.44 -13.36 -22.88
N ASP A 269 -4.56 -13.28 -23.60
CA ASP A 269 -4.75 -12.25 -24.62
C ASP A 269 -4.82 -10.86 -23.97
N LYS A 270 -3.88 -9.99 -24.34
CA LYS A 270 -3.72 -8.64 -23.81
C LYS A 270 -4.18 -7.57 -24.80
N SER A 271 -4.88 -7.96 -25.86
CA SER A 271 -5.40 -7.07 -26.89
C SER A 271 -6.52 -6.19 -26.33
N CYS A 272 -6.20 -4.92 -26.08
CA CYS A 272 -7.16 -3.91 -25.65
C CYS A 272 -6.60 -2.51 -25.90
N LYS A 273 -7.46 -1.48 -25.77
CA LYS A 273 -6.98 -0.11 -25.65
C LYS A 273 -6.12 -0.01 -24.38
N LYS A 274 -4.92 0.56 -24.50
CA LYS A 274 -3.98 0.74 -23.37
C LYS A 274 -4.28 2.02 -22.59
N GLU A 275 -5.54 2.17 -22.22
CA GLU A 275 -6.07 3.34 -21.52
C GLU A 275 -7.26 2.92 -20.66
N ILE A 276 -7.32 3.37 -19.41
CA ILE A 276 -8.42 3.10 -18.48
C ILE A 276 -8.75 4.35 -17.65
N SER A 277 -10.04 4.60 -17.44
CA SER A 277 -10.54 5.80 -16.75
C SER A 277 -11.43 5.42 -15.57
N TYR A 278 -11.25 6.09 -14.44
CA TYR A 278 -11.99 5.88 -13.21
C TYR A 278 -12.64 7.18 -12.73
N LYS A 279 -13.98 7.21 -12.74
CA LYS A 279 -14.75 8.30 -12.13
C LYS A 279 -14.71 8.15 -10.60
N CYS A 280 -14.07 9.11 -9.95
CA CYS A 280 -13.86 9.19 -8.51
C CYS A 280 -14.51 10.47 -7.99
N ASP A 281 -15.79 10.43 -7.61
CA ASP A 281 -16.51 11.61 -7.08
C ASP A 281 -16.40 12.82 -8.04
N ASP A 282 -15.74 13.91 -7.60
CA ASP A 282 -15.52 15.13 -8.37
C ASP A 282 -14.34 15.09 -9.35
N LEU A 283 -13.59 13.98 -9.41
CA LEU A 283 -12.45 13.79 -10.30
C LEU A 283 -12.61 12.56 -11.19
N THR A 284 -11.99 12.58 -12.36
CA THR A 284 -11.77 11.41 -13.20
C THR A 284 -10.28 11.21 -13.39
N TYR A 285 -9.80 10.00 -13.11
CA TYR A 285 -8.40 9.60 -13.28
C TYR A 285 -8.29 8.73 -14.52
N THR A 286 -7.44 9.11 -15.46
CA THR A 286 -7.18 8.34 -16.67
C THR A 286 -5.72 7.93 -16.72
N PHE A 287 -5.48 6.62 -16.79
CA PHE A 287 -4.15 6.06 -16.99
C PHE A 287 -4.02 5.60 -18.44
N LYS A 288 -2.93 6.00 -19.08
CA LYS A 288 -2.67 5.69 -20.50
C LYS A 288 -1.24 5.23 -20.67
N GLU A 289 -1.05 4.16 -21.44
CA GLU A 289 0.27 3.73 -21.89
C GLU A 289 0.64 4.44 -23.19
N GLU A 290 1.73 5.20 -23.16
CA GLU A 290 2.33 5.87 -24.32
C GLU A 290 3.86 5.80 -24.20
N ASP A 291 4.56 5.55 -25.30
CA ASP A 291 6.03 5.53 -25.37
C ASP A 291 6.68 4.69 -24.24
N ASP A 292 6.17 3.48 -24.04
CA ASP A 292 6.59 2.51 -23.01
C ASP A 292 6.51 3.04 -21.56
N LYS A 293 5.56 3.95 -21.29
CA LYS A 293 5.32 4.53 -19.96
C LYS A 293 3.84 4.72 -19.68
N ILE A 294 3.47 4.71 -18.40
CA ILE A 294 2.14 5.12 -17.95
C ILE A 294 2.13 6.62 -17.66
N LEU A 295 1.21 7.30 -18.34
CA LEU A 295 0.81 8.67 -18.09
C LEU A 295 -0.47 8.67 -17.23
N LEU A 296 -0.58 9.67 -16.36
CA LEU A 296 -1.77 9.91 -15.56
C LEU A 296 -2.33 11.30 -15.91
N ASP A 297 -3.58 11.34 -16.34
CA ASP A 297 -4.37 12.55 -16.48
C ASP A 297 -5.46 12.61 -15.39
N ILE A 298 -5.71 13.80 -14.85
CA ILE A 298 -6.70 14.02 -13.79
C ILE A 298 -7.57 15.21 -14.18
N GLN A 299 -8.84 14.95 -14.42
CA GLN A 299 -9.81 15.97 -14.81
C GLN A 299 -10.88 16.13 -13.73
N LYS A 300 -11.42 17.34 -13.59
CA LYS A 300 -12.65 17.52 -12.83
C LYS A 300 -13.81 16.92 -13.61
N THR A 301 -14.67 16.20 -12.93
CA THR A 301 -15.92 15.72 -13.54
C THR A 301 -16.82 16.94 -13.75
N ASN A 302 -17.11 17.28 -15.01
CA ASN A 302 -18.17 18.25 -15.29
C ASN A 302 -19.51 17.60 -14.90
N ASN A 303 -20.12 18.08 -13.83
CA ASN A 303 -21.52 17.79 -13.53
C ASN A 303 -22.40 18.69 -14.42
N ASP A 304 -22.30 18.54 -15.74
CA ASP A 304 -23.30 19.07 -16.66
C ASP A 304 -24.47 18.08 -16.63
N ASN A 305 -25.34 18.27 -15.64
CA ASN A 305 -26.77 17.92 -15.58
C ASN A 305 -27.24 18.04 -14.12
N GLN A 306 -27.51 19.28 -13.69
CA GLN A 306 -28.62 19.56 -12.79
C GLN A 306 -29.88 19.76 -13.62
#